data_AF-A0A4V1UNA0-F1
#
_entry.id   AF-A0A4V1UNA0-F1
#
_cell.length_a   1.000
_cell.length_b   1.000
_cell.length_c   1.000
_cell.angle_alpha   90.00
_cell.angle_beta   90.00
_cell.angle_gamma   90.00
#
_symmetry.space_group_name_H-M   'P 1'
#
loop_
_entity.id
_entity.type
_entity.pdbx_description
1 polymer ?
#
loop_
_entity_poly.entity_id
_entity_poly.type
_entity_poly.pdbx_seq_one_letter_code
_entity_poly.pdbx_strand_id
1 'polypeptide(L)'
;MAEAWDDIVEDLRTRAQGMHEAREAALVQTRKLGQLAAKSIRHVHRHQFEQAEALLAEAKGVAEVARAILRPFPELNPAYLHDTEKEMVEAAAVLAIVHDRPFPSPADLGAQVMSYLNGMGEAASEVRRFALDEMRRGNIESAERILGQMEAIYEDLITFDYADSMTGGLRRTCDALRAVIERTRSDLTATVTQRELVRQLEATRRALGQA
;
A
#
# COMPACT_ATOMS: atom_id res chain seq x y z
N MET A 1 13.72 -29.21 42.82
CA MET A 1 13.36 -28.32 43.94
C MET A 1 12.26 -27.42 43.42
N ALA A 2 11.16 -27.25 44.16
CA ALA A 2 10.14 -26.27 43.77
C ALA A 2 10.76 -24.87 43.92
N GLU A 3 10.69 -24.05 42.88
CA GLU A 3 11.08 -22.64 42.97
C GLU A 3 10.23 -21.96 44.05
N ALA A 4 10.86 -21.09 44.84
CA ALA A 4 10.12 -20.28 45.80
C ALA A 4 9.19 -19.35 45.01
N TRP A 5 7.96 -19.15 45.49
CA TRP A 5 7.00 -18.24 44.86
C TRP A 5 7.59 -16.85 44.59
N ASP A 6 8.47 -16.38 45.47
CA ASP A 6 9.15 -15.08 45.33
C ASP A 6 10.08 -15.03 44.11
N ASP A 7 10.82 -16.11 43.83
CA ASP A 7 11.70 -16.22 42.64
C ASP A 7 10.88 -16.20 41.35
N ILE A 8 9.74 -16.91 41.33
CA ILE A 8 8.80 -16.92 40.20
C ILE A 8 8.26 -15.52 39.94
N VAL A 9 7.87 -14.80 40.99
CA VAL A 9 7.32 -13.44 40.87
C VAL A 9 8.37 -12.44 40.37
N GLU A 10 9.62 -12.56 40.80
CA GLU A 10 10.70 -11.68 40.35
C GLU A 10 11.04 -11.86 38.87
N ASP A 11 11.10 -13.11 38.38
CA ASP A 11 11.27 -13.41 36.96
C ASP A 11 10.11 -12.86 36.12
N LEU A 12 8.87 -13.10 36.55
CA LEU A 12 7.68 -12.60 35.85
C LEU A 12 7.64 -11.07 35.79
N ARG A 13 8.04 -10.36 36.87
CA ARG A 13 8.15 -8.89 36.86
C ARG A 13 9.19 -8.41 35.86
N THR A 14 10.35 -9.06 35.83
CA THR A 14 11.44 -8.72 34.92
C THR A 14 11.00 -8.90 33.46
N ARG A 15 10.35 -10.02 33.15
CA ARG A 15 9.78 -10.28 31.82
C ARG A 15 8.71 -9.25 31.45
N ALA A 16 7.77 -8.97 32.34
CA ALA A 16 6.70 -8.00 32.09
C ALA A 16 7.24 -6.57 31.86
N GLN A 17 8.27 -6.17 32.60
CA GLN A 17 8.94 -4.89 32.41
C GLN A 17 9.60 -4.81 31.03
N GLY A 18 10.34 -5.85 30.63
CA GLY A 18 10.95 -5.92 29.30
C GLY A 18 9.92 -5.87 28.16
N MET A 19 8.79 -6.58 28.31
CA MET A 19 7.68 -6.52 27.36
C MET A 19 7.10 -5.10 27.23
N HIS A 20 6.92 -4.41 28.37
CA HIS A 20 6.40 -3.05 28.38
C HIS A 20 7.34 -2.07 27.66
N GLU A 21 8.64 -2.11 27.96
CA GLU A 21 9.65 -1.25 27.34
C GLU A 21 9.77 -1.49 25.84
N ALA A 22 9.79 -2.76 25.42
CA ALA A 22 9.82 -3.13 24.01
C ALA A 22 8.57 -2.64 23.26
N ARG A 23 7.40 -2.76 23.88
CA ARG A 23 6.14 -2.23 23.33
C ARG A 23 6.20 -0.72 23.11
N GLU A 24 6.59 0.05 24.12
CA GLU A 24 6.66 1.52 24.00
C GLU A 24 7.67 1.95 22.92
N ALA A 25 8.84 1.31 22.89
CA ALA A 25 9.85 1.57 21.87
C ALA A 25 9.36 1.22 20.45
N ALA A 26 8.69 0.07 20.28
CA ALA A 26 8.13 -0.35 19.00
C ALA A 26 7.03 0.62 18.52
N LEU A 27 6.14 1.07 19.40
CA LEU A 27 5.06 2.02 19.05
C LEU A 27 5.59 3.36 18.51
N VAL A 28 6.75 3.82 18.98
CA VAL A 28 7.42 5.00 18.40
C VAL A 28 7.83 4.73 16.96
N GLN A 29 8.41 3.55 16.69
CA GLN A 29 8.84 3.16 15.34
C GLN A 29 7.65 2.96 14.41
N THR A 30 6.56 2.32 14.85
CA THR A 30 5.38 2.08 14.00
C THR A 30 4.71 3.39 13.59
N ARG A 31 4.57 4.36 14.51
CA ARG A 31 4.09 5.71 14.17
C ARG A 31 4.99 6.40 13.13
N LYS A 32 6.31 6.26 13.28
CA LYS A 32 7.28 6.80 12.32
C LYS A 32 7.14 6.12 10.95
N LEU A 33 7.00 4.79 10.94
CA LEU A 33 6.80 3.98 9.74
C LEU A 33 5.60 4.46 8.93
N GLY A 34 4.44 4.59 9.57
CA GLY A 34 3.23 5.05 8.88
C GLY A 34 3.35 6.49 8.36
N GLN A 35 3.99 7.38 9.11
CA GLN A 35 4.29 8.74 8.63
C GLN A 35 5.18 8.74 7.39
N LEU A 36 6.20 7.88 7.33
CA LEU A 36 7.10 7.77 6.19
C LEU A 36 6.39 7.18 4.97
N ALA A 37 5.60 6.12 5.16
CA ALA A 37 4.78 5.52 4.10
C ALA A 37 3.82 6.55 3.49
N ALA A 38 3.03 7.23 4.33
CA ALA A 38 2.11 8.26 3.88
C ALA A 38 2.83 9.46 3.20
N LYS A 39 4.03 9.84 3.66
CA LYS A 39 4.84 10.86 2.97
C LYS A 39 5.30 10.37 1.61
N SER A 40 5.78 9.13 1.50
CA SER A 40 6.23 8.52 0.25
C SER A 40 5.11 8.57 -0.80
N ILE A 41 3.91 8.09 -0.48
CA ILE A 41 2.74 8.13 -1.38
C ILE A 41 2.42 9.57 -1.83
N ARG A 42 2.45 10.55 -0.92
CA ARG A 42 2.24 11.96 -1.29
C ARG A 42 3.29 12.48 -2.26
N HIS A 43 4.55 12.04 -2.13
CA HIS A 43 5.61 12.39 -3.07
C HIS A 43 5.42 11.71 -4.44
N VAL A 44 4.92 10.46 -4.48
CA VAL A 44 4.55 9.79 -5.75
C VAL A 44 3.54 10.61 -6.52
N HIS A 45 2.42 11.03 -5.91
CA HIS A 45 1.40 11.87 -6.57
C HIS A 45 1.92 13.22 -7.04
N ARG A 46 3.04 13.70 -6.48
CA ARG A 46 3.72 14.93 -6.90
C ARG A 46 4.83 14.70 -7.92
N HIS A 47 5.01 13.47 -8.39
CA HIS A 47 6.10 13.05 -9.30
C HIS A 47 7.50 13.29 -8.69
N GLN A 48 7.59 13.30 -7.37
CA GLN A 48 8.81 13.46 -6.58
C GLN A 48 9.36 12.06 -6.24
N PHE A 49 9.68 11.29 -7.28
CA PHE A 49 9.93 9.85 -7.15
C PHE A 49 11.19 9.52 -6.37
N GLU A 50 12.27 10.27 -6.57
CA GLU A 50 13.51 10.08 -5.80
C GLU A 50 13.27 10.28 -4.29
N GLN A 51 12.48 11.30 -3.93
CA GLN A 51 12.10 11.53 -2.54
C GLN A 51 11.19 10.43 -2.01
N ALA A 52 10.24 9.94 -2.82
CA ALA A 52 9.37 8.83 -2.45
C ALA A 52 10.15 7.53 -2.20
N GLU A 53 11.12 7.20 -3.07
CA GLU A 53 11.99 6.03 -2.94
C GLU A 53 12.90 6.14 -1.69
N ALA A 54 13.48 7.31 -1.43
CA ALA A 54 14.28 7.55 -0.23
C ALA A 54 13.47 7.39 1.06
N LEU A 55 12.24 7.92 1.09
CA LEU A 55 11.32 7.77 2.22
C LEU A 55 10.89 6.31 2.44
N LEU A 56 10.68 5.56 1.35
CA LEU A 56 10.36 4.13 1.44
C LEU A 56 11.57 3.33 1.97
N ALA A 57 12.79 3.66 1.56
CA ALA A 57 13.99 3.05 2.10
C ALA A 57 14.15 3.32 3.61
N GLU A 58 13.88 4.56 4.05
CA GLU A 58 13.86 4.89 5.49
C GLU A 58 12.77 4.11 6.22
N ALA A 59 11.57 3.99 5.64
CA ALA A 59 10.46 3.21 6.18
C ALA A 59 10.85 1.75 6.42
N LYS A 60 11.51 1.11 5.45
CA LYS A 60 12.02 -0.26 5.59
C LYS A 60 13.02 -0.38 6.76
N GLY A 61 13.94 0.58 6.89
CA GLY A 61 14.88 0.61 8.01
C GLY A 61 14.19 0.74 9.37
N VAL A 62 13.18 1.60 9.47
CA VAL A 62 12.36 1.76 10.70
C VAL A 62 11.60 0.48 11.03
N ALA A 63 11.04 -0.19 10.02
CA ALA A 63 10.33 -1.46 10.20
C ALA A 63 11.26 -2.57 10.73
N GLU A 64 12.48 -2.67 10.21
CA GLU A 64 13.50 -3.61 10.71
C GLU A 64 13.87 -3.34 12.17
N VAL A 65 14.03 -2.07 12.56
CA VAL A 65 14.29 -1.71 13.96
C VAL A 65 13.12 -2.11 14.85
N ALA A 66 11.88 -1.85 14.43
CA ALA A 66 10.68 -2.23 15.17
C ALA A 66 10.59 -3.75 15.36
N ARG A 67 10.85 -4.52 14.30
CA ARG A 67 10.91 -5.99 14.35
C ARG A 67 12.01 -6.50 15.28
N ALA A 68 13.19 -5.88 15.27
CA ALA A 68 14.29 -6.25 16.15
C ALA A 68 13.95 -6.02 17.64
N ILE A 69 13.28 -4.91 17.97
CA ILE A 69 12.81 -4.60 19.33
C ILE A 69 11.81 -5.66 19.82
N LEU A 70 10.89 -6.10 18.95
CA LEU A 70 9.83 -7.04 19.32
C LEU A 70 10.28 -8.52 19.29
N ARG A 71 11.39 -8.85 18.63
CA ARG A 71 11.88 -10.23 18.46
C ARG A 71 12.00 -11.04 19.77
N PRO A 72 12.47 -10.46 20.90
CA PRO A 72 12.55 -11.19 22.17
C PRO A 72 11.19 -11.52 22.80
N PHE A 73 10.12 -10.85 22.34
CA PHE A 73 8.76 -10.97 22.88
C PHE A 73 7.74 -11.30 21.78
N PRO A 74 7.76 -12.53 21.22
CA PRO A 74 6.87 -12.93 20.12
C PRO A 74 5.38 -12.71 20.39
N GLU A 75 4.95 -12.79 21.66
CA GLU A 75 3.59 -12.52 22.12
C GLU A 75 3.09 -11.10 21.80
N LEU A 76 3.98 -10.14 21.57
CA LEU A 76 3.63 -8.76 21.22
C LEU A 76 3.49 -8.55 19.70
N ASN A 77 4.17 -9.36 18.89
CA ASN A 77 4.45 -9.08 17.48
C ASN A 77 3.19 -8.87 16.58
N PRO A 78 2.15 -9.72 16.63
CA PRO A 78 1.03 -9.63 15.68
C PRO A 78 0.18 -8.35 15.82
N ALA A 79 0.11 -7.77 17.02
CA ALA A 79 -0.82 -6.68 17.31
C ALA A 79 -0.29 -5.29 16.94
N TYR A 80 1.02 -5.09 16.88
CA TYR A 80 1.60 -3.74 16.79
C TYR A 80 2.12 -3.36 15.41
N LEU A 81 2.51 -4.33 14.58
CA LEU A 81 3.13 -4.07 13.28
C LEU A 81 2.16 -4.17 12.10
N HIS A 82 1.05 -4.90 12.24
CA HIS A 82 0.19 -5.30 11.12
C HIS A 82 -0.29 -4.12 10.26
N ASP A 83 -0.85 -3.08 10.88
CA ASP A 83 -1.39 -1.91 10.17
C ASP A 83 -0.28 -1.10 9.50
N THR A 84 0.85 -0.92 10.15
CA THR A 84 1.95 -0.11 9.60
C THR A 84 2.79 -0.85 8.57
N GLU A 85 2.86 -2.19 8.64
CA GLU A 85 3.41 -3.02 7.57
C GLU A 85 2.54 -2.93 6.32
N LYS A 86 1.22 -2.93 6.48
CA LYS A 86 0.26 -2.73 5.38
C LYS A 86 0.48 -1.37 4.71
N GLU A 87 0.61 -0.28 5.47
CA GLU A 87 0.91 1.06 4.92
C GLU A 87 2.25 1.10 4.16
N MET A 88 3.28 0.40 4.65
CA MET A 88 4.56 0.30 3.95
C MET A 88 4.45 -0.48 2.63
N VAL A 89 3.69 -1.59 2.63
CA VAL A 89 3.39 -2.35 1.41
C VAL A 89 2.64 -1.47 0.42
N GLU A 90 1.65 -0.71 0.91
CA GLU A 90 0.87 0.22 0.09
C GLU A 90 1.81 1.20 -0.63
N ALA A 91 2.69 1.88 0.11
CA ALA A 91 3.64 2.83 -0.45
C ALA A 91 4.59 2.19 -1.49
N ALA A 92 5.05 0.97 -1.22
CA ALA A 92 5.93 0.24 -2.13
C ALA A 92 5.22 -0.19 -3.43
N ALA A 93 3.98 -0.67 -3.31
CA ALA A 93 3.16 -1.09 -4.44
C ALA A 93 2.71 0.10 -5.28
N VAL A 94 2.33 1.23 -4.68
CA VAL A 94 2.02 2.48 -5.41
C VAL A 94 3.20 2.92 -6.29
N LEU A 95 4.43 2.90 -5.74
CA LEU A 95 5.64 3.20 -6.51
C LEU A 95 5.85 2.22 -7.67
N ALA A 96 5.71 0.92 -7.41
CA ALA A 96 5.87 -0.12 -8.41
C ALA A 96 4.85 0.02 -9.56
N ILE A 97 3.59 0.32 -9.22
CA ILE A 97 2.50 0.48 -10.20
C ILE A 97 2.76 1.67 -11.12
N VAL A 98 3.01 2.84 -10.52
CA VAL A 98 3.21 4.08 -11.26
C VAL A 98 4.41 4.01 -12.20
N HIS A 99 5.48 3.33 -11.77
CA HIS A 99 6.68 3.12 -12.57
C HIS A 99 6.62 1.89 -13.49
N ASP A 100 5.59 1.04 -13.37
CA ASP A 100 5.49 -0.24 -14.07
C ASP A 100 6.75 -1.11 -13.89
N ARG A 101 7.10 -1.29 -12.62
CA ARG A 101 8.23 -2.10 -12.17
C ARG A 101 7.70 -3.35 -11.46
N PRO A 102 8.53 -4.41 -11.36
CA PRO A 102 8.19 -5.57 -10.54
C PRO A 102 7.85 -5.18 -9.10
N PHE A 103 6.84 -5.85 -8.54
CA PHE A 103 6.46 -5.67 -7.14
C PHE A 103 7.54 -6.23 -6.20
N PRO A 104 7.89 -5.52 -5.11
CA PRO A 104 8.73 -6.09 -4.08
C PRO A 104 8.00 -7.25 -3.39
N SER A 105 8.71 -8.33 -3.09
CA SER A 105 8.10 -9.48 -2.43
C SER A 105 7.78 -9.19 -0.95
N PRO A 106 6.89 -9.96 -0.31
CA PRO A 106 6.67 -9.86 1.13
C PRO A 106 7.97 -9.99 1.94
N ALA A 107 8.89 -10.87 1.49
CA ALA A 107 10.18 -11.07 2.10
C ALA A 107 11.09 -9.83 1.99
N ASP A 108 11.09 -9.16 0.83
CA ASP A 108 11.87 -7.93 0.62
C ASP A 108 11.40 -6.76 1.49
N LEU A 109 10.14 -6.79 1.93
CA LEU A 109 9.54 -5.80 2.81
C LEU A 109 9.57 -6.23 4.28
N GLY A 110 9.84 -7.51 4.56
CA GLY A 110 9.65 -8.11 5.88
C GLY A 110 8.20 -8.05 6.35
N ALA A 111 7.24 -8.03 5.42
CA ALA A 111 5.82 -7.89 5.71
C ALA A 111 5.15 -9.26 5.87
N GLN A 112 4.20 -9.35 6.81
CA GLN A 112 3.37 -10.54 6.94
C GLN A 112 2.44 -10.73 5.73
N VAL A 113 2.06 -11.97 5.45
CA VAL A 113 1.24 -12.34 4.28
C VAL A 113 -0.03 -11.51 4.21
N MET A 114 -0.77 -11.39 5.31
CA MET A 114 -2.06 -10.68 5.32
C MET A 114 -1.89 -9.16 5.25
N SER A 115 -0.84 -8.60 5.87
CA SER A 115 -0.49 -7.18 5.70
C SER A 115 -0.14 -6.88 4.24
N TYR A 116 0.57 -7.80 3.58
CA TYR A 116 0.94 -7.65 2.18
C TYR A 116 -0.29 -7.66 1.26
N LEU A 117 -1.15 -8.67 1.39
CA LEU A 117 -2.36 -8.79 0.57
C LEU A 117 -3.29 -7.58 0.72
N ASN A 118 -3.54 -7.13 1.95
CA ASN A 118 -4.35 -5.93 2.18
C ASN A 118 -3.68 -4.66 1.66
N GLY A 119 -2.36 -4.51 1.84
CA GLY A 119 -1.61 -3.35 1.36
C GLY A 119 -1.60 -3.25 -0.17
N MET A 120 -1.58 -4.39 -0.88
CA MET A 120 -1.74 -4.43 -2.34
C MET A 120 -3.12 -3.94 -2.79
N GLY A 121 -4.18 -4.33 -2.08
CA GLY A 121 -5.54 -3.88 -2.37
C GLY A 121 -5.76 -2.38 -2.10
N GLU A 122 -5.17 -1.86 -1.03
CA GLU A 122 -5.16 -0.43 -0.71
C GLU A 122 -4.34 0.37 -1.76
N ALA A 123 -3.17 -0.13 -2.15
CA ALA A 123 -2.35 0.50 -3.18
C ALA A 123 -3.06 0.57 -4.54
N ALA A 124 -3.66 -0.54 -4.97
CA ALA A 124 -4.46 -0.59 -6.20
C ALA A 124 -5.64 0.41 -6.14
N SER A 125 -6.20 0.65 -4.94
CA SER A 125 -7.22 1.67 -4.77
C SER A 125 -6.66 3.10 -4.84
N GLU A 126 -5.51 3.35 -4.21
CA GLU A 126 -4.84 4.66 -4.12
C GLU A 126 -4.36 5.17 -5.49
N VAL A 127 -3.85 4.28 -6.35
CA VAL A 127 -3.34 4.65 -7.69
C VAL A 127 -4.42 5.15 -8.64
N ARG A 128 -5.73 4.98 -8.32
CA ARG A 128 -6.81 5.67 -9.04
C ARG A 128 -6.56 7.16 -9.11
N ARG A 129 -6.12 7.78 -8.02
CA ARG A 129 -5.83 9.22 -7.99
C ARG A 129 -4.76 9.58 -9.01
N PHE A 130 -3.70 8.78 -9.08
CA PHE A 130 -2.62 8.99 -10.04
C PHE A 130 -3.11 8.80 -11.48
N ALA A 131 -3.90 7.76 -11.76
CA ALA A 131 -4.50 7.55 -13.08
C ALA A 131 -5.37 8.73 -13.53
N LEU A 132 -6.19 9.29 -12.63
CA LEU A 132 -6.98 10.50 -12.90
C LEU A 132 -6.10 11.72 -13.18
N ASP A 133 -5.00 11.89 -12.44
CA ASP A 133 -4.03 12.96 -12.68
C ASP A 133 -3.36 12.84 -14.05
N GLU A 134 -3.00 11.63 -14.46
CA GLU A 134 -2.43 11.35 -15.78
C GLU A 134 -3.43 11.59 -16.90
N MET A 135 -4.69 11.17 -16.74
CA MET A 135 -5.78 11.51 -17.67
C MET A 135 -5.92 13.02 -17.86
N ARG A 136 -5.89 13.79 -16.76
CA ARG A 136 -5.98 15.27 -16.79
C ARG A 136 -4.83 15.92 -17.56
N ARG A 137 -3.63 15.32 -17.51
CA ARG A 137 -2.45 15.78 -18.29
C ARG A 137 -2.46 15.27 -19.72
N GLY A 138 -3.38 14.36 -20.05
CA GLY A 138 -3.52 13.75 -21.36
C GLY A 138 -2.65 12.53 -21.60
N ASN A 139 -2.07 11.97 -20.53
CA ASN A 139 -1.26 10.76 -20.54
C ASN A 139 -2.17 9.53 -20.45
N ILE A 140 -2.98 9.30 -21.48
CA ILE A 140 -4.02 8.24 -21.49
C ILE A 140 -3.40 6.84 -21.38
N GLU A 141 -2.32 6.57 -22.11
CA GLU A 141 -1.61 5.27 -22.06
C GLU A 141 -1.14 4.92 -20.64
N SER A 142 -0.67 5.92 -19.89
CA SER A 142 -0.26 5.76 -18.49
C SER A 142 -1.45 5.36 -17.61
N ALA A 143 -2.60 6.02 -17.79
CA ALA A 143 -3.81 5.71 -17.04
C ALA A 143 -4.39 4.34 -17.38
N GLU A 144 -4.37 3.94 -18.66
CA GLU A 144 -4.78 2.59 -19.12
C GLU A 144 -3.93 1.50 -18.49
N ARG A 145 -2.60 1.68 -18.47
CA ARG A 145 -1.68 0.74 -17.85
C ARG A 145 -1.92 0.60 -16.35
N ILE A 146 -2.12 1.72 -15.64
CA ILE A 146 -2.42 1.70 -14.21
C ILE A 146 -3.74 0.95 -13.96
N LEU A 147 -4.80 1.21 -14.75
CA LEU A 147 -6.06 0.50 -14.63
C LEU A 147 -5.89 -1.01 -14.82
N GLY A 148 -5.11 -1.44 -15.82
CA GLY A 148 -4.83 -2.86 -16.04
C GLY A 148 -4.13 -3.53 -14.87
N GLN A 149 -3.19 -2.83 -14.21
CA GLN A 149 -2.55 -3.35 -13.00
C GLN A 149 -3.51 -3.41 -11.80
N MET A 150 -4.41 -2.43 -11.66
CA MET A 150 -5.46 -2.48 -10.63
C MET A 150 -6.36 -3.72 -10.82
N GLU A 151 -6.75 -4.00 -12.07
CA GLU A 151 -7.56 -5.16 -12.44
C GLU A 151 -6.83 -6.48 -12.14
N ALA A 152 -5.56 -6.60 -12.53
CA ALA A 152 -4.76 -7.79 -12.27
C ALA A 152 -4.60 -8.08 -10.77
N ILE A 153 -4.26 -7.05 -9.96
CA ILE A 153 -4.18 -7.19 -8.50
C ILE A 153 -5.51 -7.66 -7.94
N TYR A 154 -6.61 -7.05 -8.37
CA TYR A 154 -7.94 -7.42 -7.93
C TYR A 154 -8.28 -8.89 -8.25
N GLU A 155 -8.01 -9.33 -9.48
CA GLU A 155 -8.24 -10.71 -9.94
C GLU A 155 -7.45 -11.73 -9.11
N ASP A 156 -6.20 -11.42 -8.76
CA ASP A 156 -5.39 -12.29 -7.90
C ASP A 156 -5.91 -12.29 -6.45
N LEU A 157 -6.25 -11.14 -5.88
CA LEU A 157 -6.67 -11.02 -4.47
C LEU A 157 -7.99 -11.75 -4.19
N ILE A 158 -8.92 -11.81 -5.14
CA ILE A 158 -10.19 -12.52 -4.94
C ILE A 158 -10.04 -14.04 -4.89
N THR A 159 -8.89 -14.59 -5.30
CA THR A 159 -8.63 -16.04 -5.21
C THR A 159 -8.34 -16.51 -3.79
N PHE A 160 -8.04 -15.58 -2.86
CA PHE A 160 -7.78 -15.87 -1.45
C PHE A 160 -9.09 -16.02 -0.64
N ASP A 161 -9.89 -17.03 -0.96
CA ASP A 161 -11.17 -17.30 -0.29
C ASP A 161 -10.98 -18.05 1.04
N TYR A 162 -10.54 -17.30 2.07
CA TYR A 162 -10.38 -17.76 3.44
C TYR A 162 -11.30 -16.98 4.39
N ALA A 163 -11.46 -17.49 5.62
CA ALA A 163 -12.25 -16.82 6.65
C ALA A 163 -11.73 -15.41 6.94
N ASP A 164 -12.63 -14.45 7.15
CA ASP A 164 -12.29 -13.03 7.34
C ASP A 164 -11.39 -12.79 8.57
N SER A 165 -11.58 -13.61 9.62
CA SER A 165 -10.74 -13.62 10.81
C SER A 165 -9.28 -14.00 10.55
N MET A 166 -9.01 -14.75 9.48
CA MET A 166 -7.66 -15.09 9.04
C MET A 166 -7.08 -14.02 8.12
N THR A 167 -7.90 -13.47 7.23
CA THR A 167 -7.43 -12.54 6.17
C THR A 167 -7.31 -11.09 6.62
N GLY A 168 -7.84 -10.75 7.80
CA GLY A 168 -7.79 -9.40 8.32
C GLY A 168 -8.66 -8.42 7.53
N GLY A 169 -9.79 -8.88 6.98
CA GLY A 169 -10.71 -8.02 6.23
C GLY A 169 -10.45 -7.94 4.72
N LEU A 170 -9.65 -8.85 4.15
CA LEU A 170 -9.27 -8.81 2.73
C LEU A 170 -10.48 -8.76 1.78
N ARG A 171 -11.57 -9.48 2.11
CA ARG A 171 -12.80 -9.46 1.31
C ARG A 171 -13.37 -8.05 1.18
N ARG A 172 -13.37 -7.30 2.29
CA ARG A 172 -13.84 -5.90 2.32
C ARG A 172 -12.93 -5.00 1.47
N THR A 173 -11.62 -5.22 1.54
CA THR A 173 -10.63 -4.53 0.70
C THR A 173 -10.90 -4.79 -0.78
N CYS A 174 -11.14 -6.04 -1.18
CA CYS A 174 -11.47 -6.41 -2.56
C CYS A 174 -12.79 -5.79 -3.04
N ASP A 175 -13.83 -5.76 -2.20
CA ASP A 175 -15.11 -5.14 -2.55
C ASP A 175 -14.97 -3.63 -2.77
N ALA A 176 -14.18 -2.94 -1.93
CA ALA A 176 -13.87 -1.53 -2.10
C ALA A 176 -13.07 -1.28 -3.39
N LEU A 177 -12.06 -2.12 -3.66
CA LEU A 177 -11.23 -2.05 -4.86
C LEU A 177 -12.06 -2.26 -6.14
N ARG A 178 -13.00 -3.21 -6.16
CA ARG A 178 -13.90 -3.44 -7.31
C ARG A 178 -14.64 -2.15 -7.70
N ALA A 179 -15.26 -1.49 -6.73
CA ALA A 179 -15.98 -0.23 -6.98
C ALA A 179 -15.04 0.91 -7.42
N VAL A 180 -13.78 0.90 -7.01
CA VAL A 180 -12.76 1.85 -7.45
C VAL A 180 -12.38 1.58 -8.92
N ILE A 181 -12.13 0.32 -9.29
CA ILE A 181 -11.81 -0.11 -10.67
C ILE A 181 -12.94 0.27 -11.63
N GLU A 182 -14.19 -0.06 -11.31
CA GLU A 182 -15.35 0.23 -12.18
C GLU A 182 -15.50 1.73 -12.47
N ARG A 183 -15.29 2.57 -11.45
CA ARG A 183 -15.29 4.02 -11.63
C ARG A 183 -14.11 4.49 -12.47
N THR A 184 -12.91 3.90 -12.31
CA THR A 184 -11.72 4.30 -13.07
C THR A 184 -11.87 3.95 -14.54
N ARG A 185 -12.40 2.77 -14.83
CA ARG A 185 -12.74 2.34 -16.20
C ARG A 185 -13.75 3.28 -16.84
N SER A 186 -14.77 3.68 -16.10
CA SER A 186 -15.79 4.64 -16.58
C SER A 186 -15.19 6.00 -16.92
N ASP A 187 -14.37 6.56 -16.02
CA ASP A 187 -13.71 7.86 -16.22
C ASP A 187 -12.75 7.83 -17.43
N LEU A 188 -11.98 6.75 -17.57
CA LEU A 188 -11.05 6.56 -18.67
C LEU A 188 -11.78 6.47 -20.01
N THR A 189 -12.83 5.65 -20.09
CA THR A 189 -13.65 5.49 -21.29
C THR A 189 -14.28 6.82 -21.72
N ALA A 190 -14.81 7.59 -20.76
CA ALA A 190 -15.37 8.90 -21.02
C ALA A 190 -14.31 9.87 -21.55
N THR A 191 -13.13 9.90 -20.92
CA THR A 191 -12.01 10.76 -21.33
C THR A 191 -11.53 10.45 -22.74
N VAL A 192 -11.35 9.17 -23.07
CA VAL A 192 -10.93 8.72 -24.42
C VAL A 192 -11.95 9.15 -25.47
N THR A 193 -13.24 8.88 -25.22
CA THR A 193 -14.33 9.23 -26.13
C THR A 193 -14.41 10.73 -26.37
N GLN A 194 -14.28 11.54 -25.31
CA GLN A 194 -14.29 13.00 -25.41
C GLN A 194 -13.10 13.53 -26.23
N ARG A 195 -11.90 12.97 -26.05
CA ARG A 195 -10.72 13.38 -26.82
C ARG A 195 -10.87 13.04 -28.30
N GLU A 196 -11.40 11.87 -28.63
CA GLU A 196 -11.66 11.49 -30.02
C GLU A 196 -12.70 12.41 -30.66
N LEU A 197 -13.77 12.76 -29.94
CA LEU A 197 -14.75 13.74 -30.41
C LEU A 197 -14.11 15.11 -30.71
N VAL A 198 -13.29 15.64 -29.79
CA VAL A 198 -12.57 16.91 -30.01
C VAL A 198 -11.68 16.83 -31.25
N ARG A 199 -10.95 15.73 -31.42
CA ARG A 199 -10.10 15.51 -32.61
C ARG A 199 -10.91 15.54 -33.91
N GLN A 200 -12.06 14.88 -33.95
CA GLN A 200 -12.93 14.87 -35.13
C GLN A 200 -13.54 16.24 -35.43
N LEU A 201 -13.92 17.00 -34.39
CA LEU A 201 -14.39 18.38 -34.56
C LEU A 201 -13.30 19.30 -35.13
N GLU A 202 -12.06 19.17 -34.66
CA GLU A 202 -10.92 19.93 -35.20
C GLU A 202 -10.59 19.56 -36.64
N ALA A 203 -10.68 18.27 -37.00
CA ALA A 203 -10.49 17.80 -38.37
C ALA A 203 -11.56 18.38 -39.30
N THR A 204 -12.82 18.33 -38.87
CA THR A 204 -13.96 18.87 -39.63
C THR A 204 -13.83 20.38 -39.82
N ARG A 205 -13.49 21.13 -38.76
CA ARG A 205 -13.26 22.59 -38.84
C ARG A 205 -12.13 22.94 -39.82
N ARG A 206 -11.05 22.17 -39.84
CA ARG A 206 -9.94 22.38 -40.80
C ARG A 206 -10.38 22.13 -42.23
N ALA A 207 -11.14 21.07 -42.48
CA ALA A 207 -11.67 20.78 -43.82
C ALA A 207 -12.61 21.89 -44.33
N LEU A 208 -13.47 22.43 -43.46
CA LEU A 208 -14.37 23.52 -43.80
C LEU A 208 -13.67 24.87 -44.01
N GLY A 209 -12.56 25.14 -43.32
CA GLY A 209 -11.78 26.38 -43.49
C GLY A 209 -10.81 26.36 -44.68
N GLN A 210 -10.65 25.21 -45.36
CA GLN A 210 -9.87 25.05 -46.59
C GLN A 210 -10.74 25.02 -47.85
N ALA A 211 -12.08 25.07 -47.69
CA ALA A 211 -13.07 25.17 -48.76
C ALA A 211 -13.52 26.63 -48.92
#